data_AF-A0AAV2SEH1-F1
#
_entry.id   AF-A0AAV2SEH1-F1
#
_cell.length_a   1.000
_cell.length_b   1.000
_cell.length_c   1.000
_cell.angle_alpha   90.00
_cell.angle_beta   90.00
_cell.angle_gamma   90.00
#
_symmetry.space_group_name_H-M   'P 1'
#
loop_
_entity.id
_entity.type
_entity.pdbx_description
1 polymer ?
#
loop_
_entity_poly.entity_id
_entity_poly.type
_entity_poly.pdbx_seq_one_letter_code
_entity_poly.pdbx_strand_id
1 'polypeptide(L)'
;QFLSITRPMMNCLYATPVAALLLCLSVLVAATTSSGEEAELPKREHIRLNLDWADNWGDWGPEAFCPDEYFATAFEIKVQSYDGAIIDDTAINAIQLICNHAFYNTTTKDAPQLRDFPISSLQAPWGDWRARQECSGWLTALRMLSDPPEGVFSDDLAASELEMACDWDPEEVRPGGGITQWGTWSSWEYCPHGWAICGLETQVDPDTITGDETALNNVKMFCCELPEGSY
;
A
#
# COMPACT_ATOMS: atom_id res chain seq x y z
N GLN A 1 14.49 -22.31 -21.04
CA GLN A 1 14.58 -23.52 -21.86
C GLN A 1 13.26 -23.71 -22.61
N PHE A 2 13.24 -23.34 -23.89
CA PHE A 2 12.59 -24.12 -24.94
C PHE A 2 13.62 -24.13 -26.08
N LEU A 3 14.13 -25.33 -26.40
CA LEU A 3 15.18 -25.53 -27.39
C LEU A 3 14.64 -25.29 -28.80
N SER A 4 15.36 -24.50 -29.60
CA SER A 4 15.36 -24.67 -31.04
C SER A 4 16.81 -24.79 -31.51
N ILE A 5 17.12 -25.97 -32.02
CA ILE A 5 18.40 -26.38 -32.56
C ILE A 5 18.41 -26.00 -34.04
N THR A 6 19.26 -25.04 -34.42
CA THR A 6 19.62 -24.84 -35.83
C THR A 6 21.12 -25.08 -35.99
N ARG A 7 21.44 -26.17 -36.70
CA ARG A 7 22.79 -26.54 -37.10
C ARG A 7 23.33 -25.49 -38.10
N PRO A 8 24.57 -24.99 -37.97
CA PRO A 8 25.21 -24.31 -39.09
C PRO A 8 25.75 -25.35 -40.08
N MET A 9 25.32 -25.25 -41.33
CA MET A 9 25.96 -25.93 -42.47
C MET A 9 27.32 -25.27 -42.73
N MET A 10 28.38 -26.04 -42.58
CA MET A 10 29.74 -25.64 -42.87
C MET A 10 30.02 -25.87 -44.36
N ASN A 11 30.04 -24.79 -45.15
CA ASN A 11 30.54 -24.81 -46.51
C ASN A 11 32.08 -24.87 -46.47
N CYS A 12 32.64 -26.04 -46.77
CA CYS A 12 34.06 -26.20 -47.05
C CYS A 12 34.35 -25.76 -48.49
N LEU A 13 35.15 -24.71 -48.67
CA LEU A 13 35.84 -24.43 -49.93
C LEU A 13 37.29 -24.03 -49.64
N TYR A 14 38.17 -24.98 -49.97
CA TYR A 14 39.60 -24.93 -50.31
C TYR A 14 40.28 -23.55 -50.44
N ALA A 15 41.44 -23.36 -49.78
CA ALA A 15 42.75 -23.37 -50.44
C ALA A 15 43.87 -22.62 -49.66
N THR A 16 44.95 -23.36 -49.39
CA THR A 16 46.37 -22.98 -49.26
C THR A 16 46.93 -22.28 -48.00
N PRO A 17 48.22 -22.54 -47.65
CA PRO A 17 48.71 -22.43 -46.27
C PRO A 17 49.91 -21.50 -46.14
N VAL A 18 49.79 -20.30 -45.56
CA VAL A 18 50.97 -19.54 -45.09
C VAL A 18 50.64 -18.69 -43.86
N ALA A 19 51.26 -19.08 -42.74
CA ALA A 19 51.69 -18.29 -41.58
C ALA A 19 50.86 -17.07 -41.10
N ALA A 20 50.17 -17.25 -39.97
CA ALA A 20 49.99 -16.21 -38.97
C ALA A 20 49.89 -16.86 -37.58
N LEU A 21 51.01 -16.95 -36.86
CA LEU A 21 51.05 -17.43 -35.49
C LEU A 21 50.60 -16.28 -34.56
N LEU A 22 49.28 -16.11 -34.40
CA LEU A 22 48.71 -15.24 -33.36
C LEU A 22 48.67 -16.02 -32.05
N LEU A 23 49.55 -15.64 -31.12
CA LEU A 23 49.52 -16.06 -29.72
C LEU A 23 48.23 -15.53 -29.06
N CYS A 24 47.17 -16.35 -29.03
CA CYS A 24 46.04 -16.11 -28.13
C CYS A 24 46.46 -16.52 -26.71
N LEU A 25 47.02 -15.59 -25.94
CA LEU A 25 47.02 -15.69 -24.48
C LEU A 25 45.58 -15.52 -23.99
N SER A 26 44.89 -16.64 -23.78
CA SER A 26 43.62 -16.65 -23.06
C SER A 26 43.90 -16.31 -21.59
N VAL A 27 43.78 -15.04 -21.22
CA VAL A 27 43.66 -14.66 -19.81
C VAL A 27 42.29 -15.14 -19.34
N LEU A 28 42.28 -16.28 -18.64
CA LEU A 28 41.13 -16.71 -17.84
C LEU A 28 40.99 -15.72 -16.69
N VAL A 29 40.19 -14.67 -16.88
CA VAL A 29 39.67 -13.90 -15.75
C VAL A 29 38.66 -14.82 -15.07
N ALA A 30 39.05 -15.44 -13.96
CA ALA A 30 38.10 -16.08 -13.07
C ALA A 30 37.19 -14.97 -12.53
N ALA A 31 35.97 -14.88 -13.07
CA ALA A 31 34.94 -14.06 -12.46
C ALA A 31 34.59 -14.71 -11.12
N THR A 32 35.17 -14.20 -10.03
CA THR A 32 34.69 -14.49 -8.69
C THR A 32 33.34 -13.81 -8.57
N THR A 33 32.25 -14.56 -8.71
CA THR A 33 30.94 -14.10 -8.27
C THR A 33 31.00 -14.03 -6.75
N SER A 34 31.26 -12.84 -6.20
CA SER A 34 30.94 -12.62 -4.80
C SER A 34 29.42 -12.67 -4.70
N SER A 35 28.88 -13.73 -4.12
CA SER A 35 27.54 -13.68 -3.54
C SER A 35 27.63 -12.70 -2.37
N GLY A 36 27.51 -11.42 -2.68
CA GLY A 36 27.18 -10.43 -1.67
C GLY A 36 25.78 -10.77 -1.21
N GLU A 37 25.68 -11.33 -0.01
CA GLU A 37 24.43 -11.30 0.74
C GLU A 37 24.17 -9.81 0.99
N GLU A 38 23.23 -9.22 0.26
CA GLU A 38 22.74 -7.89 0.62
C GLU A 38 22.22 -8.01 2.05
N ALA A 39 22.88 -7.34 2.99
CA ALA A 39 22.43 -7.29 4.37
C ALA A 39 21.02 -6.70 4.37
N GLU A 40 20.03 -7.50 4.74
CA GLU A 40 18.66 -7.06 4.90
C GLU A 40 18.65 -5.91 5.91
N LEU A 41 18.25 -4.70 5.48
CA LEU A 41 18.12 -3.56 6.37
C LEU A 41 17.17 -3.94 7.52
N PRO A 42 17.44 -3.51 8.76
CA PRO A 42 16.56 -3.85 9.88
C PRO A 42 15.14 -3.34 9.59
N LYS A 43 14.14 -4.24 9.65
CA LYS A 43 12.73 -3.89 9.47
C LYS A 43 12.36 -2.86 10.55
N ARG A 44 11.82 -1.71 10.13
CA ARG A 44 11.32 -0.64 11.01
C ARG A 44 10.32 -1.22 12.01
N GLU A 45 10.57 -0.97 13.30
CA GLU A 45 9.66 -1.41 14.37
C GLU A 45 8.32 -0.69 14.25
N HIS A 46 7.23 -1.46 14.38
CA HIS A 46 5.87 -0.94 14.26
C HIS A 46 4.89 -1.70 15.14
N ILE A 47 3.82 -1.01 15.53
CA ILE A 47 2.66 -1.58 16.21
C ILE A 47 1.50 -1.61 15.21
N ARG A 48 0.69 -2.67 15.26
CA ARG A 48 -0.48 -2.85 14.40
C ARG A 48 -1.76 -2.45 15.14
N LEU A 49 -2.52 -1.52 14.56
CA LEU A 49 -3.88 -1.20 14.97
C LEU A 49 -4.87 -2.17 14.33
N ASN A 50 -5.85 -2.63 15.10
CA ASN A 50 -6.86 -3.58 14.69
C ASN A 50 -8.23 -3.10 15.10
N LEU A 51 -9.15 -3.01 14.16
CA LEU A 51 -10.53 -2.66 14.47
C LEU A 51 -11.19 -3.81 15.26
N ASP A 52 -12.12 -3.47 16.15
CA ASP A 52 -12.69 -4.37 17.15
C ASP A 52 -13.76 -5.32 16.61
N TRP A 53 -14.46 -4.94 15.55
CA TRP A 53 -15.44 -5.80 14.85
C TRP A 53 -15.04 -6.17 13.42
N ALA A 54 -13.83 -5.81 13.03
CA ALA A 54 -13.30 -6.01 11.69
C ALA A 54 -13.46 -7.48 11.24
N ASP A 55 -14.27 -7.70 10.20
CA ASP A 55 -14.50 -9.03 9.66
C ASP A 55 -13.21 -9.60 9.06
N ASN A 56 -13.07 -10.92 9.05
CA ASN A 56 -11.92 -11.63 8.47
C ASN A 56 -12.23 -12.17 7.07
N TRP A 57 -13.25 -11.65 6.38
CA TRP A 57 -13.61 -12.07 5.03
C TRP A 57 -12.82 -11.32 3.94
N GLY A 58 -12.48 -12.03 2.86
CA GLY A 58 -11.63 -11.53 1.77
C GLY A 58 -10.14 -11.80 1.98
N ASP A 59 -9.33 -11.39 1.02
CA ASP A 59 -7.89 -11.61 1.03
C ASP A 59 -7.14 -10.37 1.52
N TRP A 60 -6.17 -10.57 2.41
CA TRP A 60 -5.25 -9.51 2.81
C TRP A 60 -4.26 -9.23 1.67
N GLY A 61 -4.11 -7.94 1.36
CA GLY A 61 -3.11 -7.42 0.45
C GLY A 61 -1.68 -7.46 1.01
N PRO A 62 -0.71 -6.96 0.24
CA PRO A 62 0.64 -6.74 0.77
C PRO A 62 0.64 -5.58 1.79
N GLU A 63 1.46 -5.69 2.84
CA GLU A 63 1.78 -4.55 3.70
C GLU A 63 2.44 -3.45 2.85
N ALA A 64 1.96 -2.21 2.97
CA ALA A 64 2.55 -1.04 2.33
C ALA A 64 2.99 -0.05 3.40
N PHE A 65 4.26 0.38 3.35
CA PHE A 65 4.85 1.29 4.33
C PHE A 65 5.36 2.57 3.67
N CYS A 66 5.27 3.66 4.42
CA CYS A 66 5.98 4.89 4.11
C CYS A 66 7.49 4.62 4.17
N PRO A 67 8.32 5.39 3.44
CA PRO A 67 9.77 5.35 3.60
C PRO A 67 10.20 5.63 5.04
N ASP A 68 11.46 5.32 5.36
CA ASP A 68 12.04 5.69 6.66
C ASP A 68 11.95 7.20 6.88
N GLU A 69 11.62 7.60 8.10
CA GLU A 69 11.33 8.99 8.49
C GLU A 69 10.11 9.64 7.81
N TYR A 70 9.29 8.87 7.07
CA TYR A 70 8.00 9.32 6.55
C TYR A 70 6.84 8.73 7.34
N PHE A 71 5.77 9.54 7.45
CA PHE A 71 4.55 9.26 8.19
C PHE A 71 3.34 9.82 7.44
N ALA A 72 2.18 9.19 7.61
CA ALA A 72 0.96 9.59 6.95
C ALA A 72 0.43 10.90 7.55
N THR A 73 0.20 11.89 6.69
CA THR A 73 -0.42 13.19 7.05
C THR A 73 -1.78 13.37 6.38
N ALA A 74 -2.05 12.59 5.34
CA ALA A 74 -3.31 12.64 4.62
C ALA A 74 -3.71 11.25 4.13
N PHE A 75 -4.99 11.09 3.80
CA PHE A 75 -5.51 9.89 3.18
C PHE A 75 -6.60 10.21 2.16
N GLU A 76 -6.82 9.26 1.26
CA GLU A 76 -7.87 9.25 0.27
C GLU A 76 -8.53 7.86 0.32
N ILE A 77 -9.85 7.82 0.11
CA ILE A 77 -10.58 6.57 -0.10
C ILE A 77 -11.13 6.53 -1.51
N LYS A 78 -11.28 5.32 -2.06
CA LYS A 78 -11.88 5.08 -3.36
C LYS A 78 -13.28 4.50 -3.16
N VAL A 79 -14.30 5.09 -3.77
CA VAL A 79 -15.72 4.69 -3.61
C VAL A 79 -16.43 4.82 -4.96
N GLN A 80 -17.39 3.95 -5.25
CA GLN A 80 -18.24 4.07 -6.45
C GLN A 80 -19.04 5.39 -6.44
N SER A 81 -19.10 6.09 -7.57
CA SER A 81 -19.90 7.31 -7.72
C SER A 81 -21.32 6.96 -8.17
N TYR A 82 -22.33 7.64 -7.63
CA TYR A 82 -23.73 7.43 -7.96
C TYR A 82 -24.04 7.86 -9.41
N ASP A 83 -24.04 6.90 -10.34
CA ASP A 83 -24.44 7.12 -11.75
C ASP A 83 -25.84 6.56 -12.07
N GLY A 84 -26.63 6.21 -11.04
CA GLY A 84 -28.04 5.87 -11.17
C GLY A 84 -28.34 4.41 -11.58
N ALA A 85 -27.39 3.49 -11.38
CA ALA A 85 -27.61 2.04 -11.49
C ALA A 85 -27.53 1.40 -10.10
N ILE A 86 -28.51 0.56 -9.77
CA ILE A 86 -28.80 -0.01 -8.44
C ILE A 86 -27.87 -1.21 -8.14
N ILE A 87 -26.55 -1.05 -8.22
CA ILE A 87 -25.61 -2.14 -7.87
C ILE A 87 -24.39 -1.52 -7.16
N ASP A 88 -24.29 -1.88 -5.88
CA ASP A 88 -23.31 -1.55 -4.82
C ASP A 88 -22.70 -0.13 -4.76
N ASP A 89 -23.57 0.84 -4.48
CA ASP A 89 -23.21 2.25 -4.28
C ASP A 89 -22.52 2.54 -2.92
N THR A 90 -22.14 1.54 -2.12
CA THR A 90 -22.01 1.70 -0.66
C THR A 90 -20.63 1.39 -0.08
N ALA A 91 -19.76 0.74 -0.83
CA ALA A 91 -18.49 0.21 -0.32
C ALA A 91 -17.27 1.09 -0.65
N ILE A 92 -16.34 1.16 0.31
CA ILE A 92 -14.96 1.56 0.09
C ILE A 92 -14.27 0.45 -0.70
N ASN A 93 -13.52 0.85 -1.71
CA ASN A 93 -12.83 -0.03 -2.64
C ASN A 93 -11.30 0.02 -2.48
N ALA A 94 -10.77 1.10 -1.90
CA ALA A 94 -9.36 1.24 -1.61
C ALA A 94 -9.09 2.36 -0.60
N ILE A 95 -7.94 2.29 0.06
CA ILE A 95 -7.37 3.35 0.91
C ILE A 95 -5.99 3.68 0.38
N GLN A 96 -5.70 4.97 0.24
CA GLN A 96 -4.37 5.49 -0.05
C GLN A 96 -3.93 6.43 1.08
N LEU A 97 -2.77 6.16 1.67
CA LEU A 97 -2.11 7.09 2.58
C LEU A 97 -1.15 7.96 1.80
N ILE A 98 -1.03 9.23 2.20
CA ILE A 98 -0.06 10.18 1.67
C ILE A 98 0.95 10.45 2.78
N CYS A 99 2.19 9.97 2.57
CA CYS A 99 3.25 10.12 3.54
C CYS A 99 4.12 11.35 3.26
N ASN A 100 4.49 12.04 4.34
CA ASN A 100 5.42 13.16 4.33
C ASN A 100 6.55 12.93 5.33
N HIS A 101 7.68 13.61 5.10
CA HIS A 101 8.87 13.51 5.96
C HIS A 101 8.57 14.06 7.37
N ALA A 102 9.11 13.46 8.43
CA ALA A 102 8.88 13.81 9.83
C ALA A 102 9.14 15.29 10.18
N PHE A 103 10.10 15.91 9.47
CA PHE A 103 10.48 17.31 9.66
C PHE A 103 9.87 18.23 8.60
N TYR A 104 8.76 17.81 7.99
CA TYR A 104 8.02 18.62 7.03
C TYR A 104 7.49 19.89 7.70
N ASN A 105 8.03 21.04 7.30
CA ASN A 105 7.61 22.36 7.78
C ASN A 105 6.77 23.07 6.72
N THR A 106 5.45 23.16 6.95
CA THR A 106 4.50 23.84 6.07
C THR A 106 4.74 25.35 5.93
N THR A 107 5.48 25.95 6.87
CA THR A 107 5.70 27.41 6.95
C THR A 107 6.92 27.86 6.15
N THR A 108 8.00 27.07 6.14
CA THR A 108 9.27 27.47 5.49
C THR A 108 9.40 26.94 4.06
N LYS A 109 8.66 25.89 3.67
CA LYS A 109 8.83 25.18 2.39
C LYS A 109 10.28 24.73 2.11
N ASP A 110 11.12 24.71 3.14
CA ASP A 110 12.52 24.32 3.06
C ASP A 110 12.67 22.90 3.61
N ALA A 111 12.36 21.93 2.76
CA ALA A 111 12.70 20.52 2.94
C ALA A 111 13.13 19.96 1.57
N PRO A 112 14.05 18.98 1.50
CA PRO A 112 14.55 18.45 0.24
C PRO A 112 13.39 17.83 -0.56
N GLN A 113 12.86 18.59 -1.53
CA GLN A 113 11.82 18.19 -2.48
C GLN A 113 10.57 17.55 -1.84
N LEU A 114 9.62 18.41 -1.46
CA LEU A 114 8.16 18.21 -1.44
C LEU A 114 7.67 17.02 -2.29
N ARG A 115 7.73 15.81 -1.75
CA ARG A 115 7.14 14.64 -2.43
C ARG A 115 6.28 13.91 -1.43
N ASP A 116 4.99 14.19 -1.52
CA ASP A 116 3.95 13.23 -1.18
C ASP A 116 4.43 11.85 -1.64
N PHE A 117 4.51 10.93 -0.70
CA PHE A 117 4.79 9.54 -0.99
C PHE A 117 3.51 8.74 -0.78
N PRO A 118 2.70 8.54 -1.86
CA PRO A 118 1.48 7.78 -1.76
C PRO A 118 1.79 6.29 -1.58
N ILE A 119 1.07 5.64 -0.68
CA ILE A 119 1.11 4.18 -0.48
C ILE A 119 -0.30 3.62 -0.43
N SER A 120 -0.44 2.40 -0.93
CA SER A 120 -1.70 1.64 -0.90
C SER A 120 -1.38 0.15 -0.84
N SER A 121 -2.27 -0.61 -0.22
CA SER A 121 -2.22 -2.08 -0.20
C SER A 121 -3.08 -2.64 -1.36
N LEU A 122 -3.83 -3.73 -1.15
CA LEU A 122 -4.75 -4.27 -2.13
C LEU A 122 -5.93 -3.31 -2.38
N GLN A 123 -6.32 -3.19 -3.64
CA GLN A 123 -7.35 -2.25 -4.10
C GLN A 123 -8.33 -2.98 -5.02
N ALA A 124 -9.62 -2.68 -4.85
CA ALA A 124 -10.61 -3.04 -5.83
C ALA A 124 -10.50 -2.15 -7.09
N PRO A 125 -10.81 -2.69 -8.28
CA PRO A 125 -10.62 -1.97 -9.54
C PRO A 125 -11.59 -0.80 -9.72
N TRP A 126 -12.75 -0.83 -9.07
CA TRP A 126 -13.88 0.08 -9.29
C TRP A 126 -13.86 1.32 -8.39
N GLY A 127 -14.66 2.32 -8.77
CA GLY A 127 -14.85 3.58 -8.05
C GLY A 127 -13.85 4.69 -8.37
N ASP A 128 -14.11 5.86 -7.79
CA ASP A 128 -13.29 7.07 -7.92
C ASP A 128 -12.69 7.46 -6.57
N TRP A 129 -11.49 8.04 -6.60
CA TRP A 129 -10.89 8.63 -5.41
C TRP A 129 -11.69 9.84 -4.95
N ARG A 130 -12.04 9.84 -3.66
CA ARG A 130 -12.66 10.98 -2.98
C ARG A 130 -11.62 12.05 -2.67
N ALA A 131 -12.10 13.22 -2.24
CA ALA A 131 -11.22 14.35 -1.92
C ALA A 131 -10.25 13.97 -0.79
N ARG A 132 -8.98 14.31 -0.98
CA ARG A 132 -7.93 14.15 0.02
C ARG A 132 -8.32 14.79 1.34
N GLN A 133 -8.15 14.03 2.41
CA GLN A 133 -8.29 14.50 3.77
C GLN A 133 -6.92 14.65 4.42
N GLU A 134 -6.63 15.83 4.96
CA GLU A 134 -5.27 16.19 5.40
C GLU A 134 -5.25 16.76 6.82
N CYS A 135 -4.33 16.26 7.63
CA CYS A 135 -3.99 16.78 8.95
C CYS A 135 -2.93 17.88 8.84
N SER A 136 -2.94 18.81 9.79
CA SER A 136 -1.82 19.76 9.91
C SER A 136 -0.55 19.08 10.42
N GLY A 137 -0.69 18.07 11.30
CA GLY A 137 0.36 17.14 11.70
C GLY A 137 0.12 15.73 11.15
N TRP A 138 0.01 14.75 12.04
CA TRP A 138 0.07 13.32 11.70
C TRP A 138 -1.28 12.62 11.82
N LEU A 139 -1.53 11.63 10.96
CA LEU A 139 -2.60 10.67 11.18
C LEU A 139 -2.19 9.71 12.29
N THR A 140 -3.01 9.61 13.34
CA THR A 140 -2.67 8.90 14.58
C THR A 140 -3.74 7.91 15.02
N ALA A 141 -4.92 7.94 14.42
CA ALA A 141 -6.00 7.04 14.78
C ALA A 141 -6.90 6.76 13.58
N LEU A 142 -7.62 5.65 13.66
CA LEU A 142 -8.70 5.35 12.73
C LEU A 142 -9.93 4.78 13.44
N ARG A 143 -11.06 4.93 12.78
CA ARG A 143 -12.24 4.07 12.93
C ARG A 143 -12.91 3.90 11.60
N MET A 144 -13.65 2.81 11.45
CA MET A 144 -14.35 2.48 10.21
C MET A 144 -15.83 2.31 10.51
N LEU A 145 -16.66 2.50 9.49
CA LEU A 145 -18.10 2.22 9.51
C LEU A 145 -18.35 1.02 8.59
N SER A 146 -19.10 0.03 9.06
CA SER A 146 -19.57 -1.11 8.27
C SER A 146 -20.92 -1.55 8.82
N ASP A 147 -21.72 -2.22 8.01
CA ASP A 147 -22.91 -2.88 8.50
C ASP A 147 -22.56 -4.05 9.45
N PRO A 148 -23.37 -4.28 10.49
CA PRO A 148 -23.18 -5.41 11.38
C PRO A 148 -23.49 -6.72 10.65
N PRO A 149 -22.81 -7.83 10.97
CA PRO A 149 -23.08 -9.11 10.32
C PRO A 149 -24.52 -9.60 10.61
N GLU A 150 -25.44 -9.42 9.66
CA GLU A 150 -26.81 -9.97 9.72
C GLU A 150 -26.85 -11.44 9.23
N GLY A 151 -26.12 -12.33 9.90
CA GLY A 151 -26.25 -13.77 9.73
C GLY A 151 -25.75 -14.34 8.39
N VAL A 152 -25.84 -15.68 8.26
CA VAL A 152 -25.16 -16.51 7.23
C VAL A 152 -25.62 -16.33 5.78
N PHE A 153 -26.55 -15.40 5.52
CA PHE A 153 -27.16 -15.21 4.19
C PHE A 153 -27.32 -13.73 3.79
N SER A 154 -26.71 -12.81 4.53
CA SER A 154 -26.77 -11.37 4.24
C SER A 154 -25.38 -10.84 3.93
N ASP A 155 -25.26 -10.23 2.76
CA ASP A 155 -24.10 -9.52 2.21
C ASP A 155 -24.07 -8.08 2.73
N ASP A 156 -23.83 -7.91 4.04
CA ASP A 156 -23.84 -6.60 4.72
C ASP A 156 -22.48 -6.29 5.39
N LEU A 157 -21.35 -6.42 4.67
CA LEU A 157 -20.02 -6.53 5.32
C LEU A 157 -18.90 -5.64 4.74
N ALA A 158 -19.23 -4.76 3.80
CA ALA A 158 -18.28 -3.83 3.23
C ALA A 158 -18.13 -2.55 4.08
N ALA A 159 -16.90 -2.03 4.17
CA ALA A 159 -16.64 -0.75 4.82
C ALA A 159 -17.31 0.38 4.03
N SER A 160 -18.12 1.22 4.68
CA SER A 160 -18.85 2.31 4.04
C SER A 160 -18.26 3.69 4.27
N GLU A 161 -17.52 3.87 5.37
CA GLU A 161 -16.79 5.11 5.69
C GLU A 161 -15.53 4.80 6.51
N LEU A 162 -14.52 5.66 6.36
CA LEU A 162 -13.29 5.66 7.15
C LEU A 162 -13.07 7.06 7.73
N GLU A 163 -12.90 7.13 9.04
CA GLU A 163 -12.48 8.34 9.72
C GLU A 163 -11.10 8.17 10.32
N MET A 164 -10.29 9.22 10.26
CA MET A 164 -9.00 9.27 10.94
C MET A 164 -8.89 10.51 11.80
N ALA A 165 -8.14 10.43 12.90
CA ALA A 165 -7.88 11.56 13.78
C ALA A 165 -6.41 12.02 13.70
N CYS A 166 -6.22 13.33 13.82
CA CYS A 166 -4.93 13.99 13.76
C CYS A 166 -4.29 14.14 15.15
N ASP A 167 -2.97 14.02 15.26
CA ASP A 167 -2.16 14.44 16.41
C ASP A 167 -2.69 14.03 17.80
N TRP A 168 -3.26 12.82 17.90
CA TRP A 168 -3.92 12.28 19.10
C TRP A 168 -5.03 13.19 19.67
N ASP A 169 -5.52 14.15 18.89
CA ASP A 169 -6.64 15.03 19.22
C ASP A 169 -7.95 14.36 18.77
N PRO A 170 -8.81 13.90 19.69
CA PRO A 170 -10.07 13.25 19.35
C PRO A 170 -11.09 14.21 18.69
N GLU A 171 -10.84 15.52 18.70
CA GLU A 171 -11.70 16.52 18.06
C GLU A 171 -11.26 16.83 16.62
N GLU A 172 -9.99 16.58 16.26
CA GLU A 172 -9.48 16.81 14.90
C GLU A 172 -9.67 15.56 14.01
N VAL A 173 -10.93 15.31 13.64
CA VAL A 173 -11.32 14.19 12.78
C VAL A 173 -11.39 14.59 11.30
N ARG A 174 -11.05 13.63 10.45
CA ARG A 174 -11.08 13.73 8.99
C ARG A 174 -11.95 12.61 8.40
N PRO A 175 -13.10 12.93 7.77
CA PRO A 175 -13.98 11.95 7.14
C PRO A 175 -13.56 11.65 5.71
N GLY A 176 -13.47 10.36 5.35
CA GLY A 176 -13.03 9.92 4.02
C GLY A 176 -13.98 10.32 2.88
N GLY A 177 -15.26 10.57 3.17
CA GLY A 177 -16.25 10.94 2.16
C GLY A 177 -16.97 9.72 1.56
N GLY A 178 -17.14 8.69 2.38
CA GLY A 178 -18.00 7.54 2.17
C GLY A 178 -19.45 7.82 2.58
N ILE A 179 -20.22 6.76 2.79
CA ILE A 179 -21.63 6.82 3.14
C ILE A 179 -21.81 6.54 4.62
N THR A 180 -22.57 7.38 5.31
CA THR A 180 -22.77 7.32 6.77
C THR A 180 -24.23 7.10 7.18
N GLN A 181 -25.11 6.73 6.24
CA GLN A 181 -26.55 6.59 6.48
C GLN A 181 -26.90 5.30 7.24
N TRP A 182 -26.07 4.28 7.13
CA TRP A 182 -26.23 2.95 7.72
C TRP A 182 -24.87 2.44 8.21
N GLY A 183 -24.89 1.42 9.07
CA GLY A 183 -23.68 0.86 9.67
C GLY A 183 -23.50 1.14 11.17
N THR A 184 -22.52 0.44 11.74
CA THR A 184 -22.03 0.61 13.11
C THR A 184 -20.55 0.97 13.07
N TRP A 185 -20.16 2.01 13.81
CA TRP A 185 -18.77 2.43 13.90
C TRP A 185 -17.95 1.46 14.75
N SER A 186 -16.68 1.29 14.40
CA SER A 186 -15.69 0.66 15.29
C SER A 186 -15.38 1.55 16.47
N SER A 187 -14.84 0.93 17.51
CA SER A 187 -14.06 1.69 18.47
C SER A 187 -12.91 2.40 17.74
N TRP A 188 -12.52 3.54 18.29
CA TRP A 188 -11.32 4.23 17.81
C TRP A 188 -10.07 3.46 18.22
N GLU A 189 -9.19 3.25 17.26
CA GLU A 189 -7.87 2.68 17.48
C GLU A 189 -6.80 3.77 17.31
N TYR A 190 -5.98 3.97 18.35
CA TYR A 190 -4.97 5.02 18.40
C TYR A 190 -3.56 4.45 18.40
N CYS A 191 -2.67 5.07 17.63
CA CYS A 191 -1.25 4.94 17.84
C CYS A 191 -0.88 5.44 19.26
N PRO A 192 0.13 4.85 19.91
CA PRO A 192 0.68 5.41 21.14
C PRO A 192 1.12 6.86 20.95
N HIS A 193 1.14 7.65 22.03
CA HIS A 193 1.63 9.01 21.97
C HIS A 193 3.10 9.04 21.50
N GLY A 194 3.43 9.91 20.54
CA GLY A 194 4.74 9.92 19.87
C GLY A 194 4.91 8.88 18.77
N TRP A 195 3.84 8.19 18.37
CA TRP A 195 3.80 7.29 17.23
C TRP A 195 2.73 7.71 16.23
N ALA A 196 3.05 7.69 14.94
CA ALA A 196 2.11 8.02 13.87
C ALA A 196 1.96 6.88 12.87
N ILE A 197 0.87 6.90 12.11
CA ILE A 197 0.62 5.93 11.06
C ILE A 197 1.75 6.02 10.01
N CYS A 198 2.38 4.89 9.72
CA CYS A 198 3.49 4.74 8.79
C CYS A 198 3.25 3.65 7.75
N GLY A 199 2.08 3.01 7.75
CA GLY A 199 1.74 1.97 6.79
C GLY A 199 0.33 1.45 6.95
N LEU A 200 -0.09 0.64 5.97
CA LEU A 200 -1.38 -0.01 5.95
C LEU A 200 -1.32 -1.40 5.28
N GLU A 201 -2.29 -2.23 5.62
CA GLU A 201 -2.63 -3.47 4.91
C GLU A 201 -4.15 -3.48 4.78
N THR A 202 -4.70 -3.73 3.59
CA THR A 202 -6.15 -3.77 3.35
C THR A 202 -6.60 -5.21 3.08
N GLN A 203 -7.81 -5.53 3.52
CA GLN A 203 -8.49 -6.79 3.20
C GLN A 203 -9.61 -6.49 2.22
N VAL A 204 -9.55 -7.12 1.05
CA VAL A 204 -10.50 -6.89 -0.03
C VAL A 204 -11.06 -8.23 -0.47
N ASP A 205 -12.37 -8.31 -0.67
CA ASP A 205 -12.98 -9.51 -1.23
C ASP A 205 -12.76 -9.55 -2.75
N PRO A 206 -12.00 -10.51 -3.29
CA PRO A 206 -11.66 -10.57 -4.72
C PRO A 206 -12.83 -11.03 -5.62
N ASP A 207 -14.09 -10.83 -5.22
CA ASP A 207 -15.21 -11.54 -5.82
C ASP A 207 -15.30 -11.31 -7.34
N THR A 208 -15.09 -12.40 -8.08
CA THR A 208 -14.91 -12.43 -9.55
C THR A 208 -15.87 -13.42 -10.23
N ILE A 209 -16.77 -14.06 -9.46
CA ILE A 209 -17.56 -15.21 -9.92
C ILE A 209 -19.08 -14.97 -9.84
N THR A 210 -19.58 -14.27 -8.83
CA THR A 210 -21.03 -14.08 -8.55
C THR A 210 -21.61 -12.83 -9.19
N GLY A 211 -20.78 -11.84 -9.52
CA GLY A 211 -21.22 -10.56 -10.08
C GLY A 211 -21.51 -9.49 -9.03
N ASP A 212 -21.30 -9.79 -7.75
CA ASP A 212 -21.27 -8.79 -6.68
C ASP A 212 -19.87 -8.17 -6.60
N GLU A 213 -19.81 -6.85 -6.40
CA GLU A 213 -18.66 -6.03 -6.70
C GLU A 213 -17.60 -6.13 -5.58
N THR A 214 -16.34 -6.33 -5.96
CA THR A 214 -15.17 -6.38 -5.06
C THR A 214 -15.14 -5.18 -4.09
N ALA A 215 -15.15 -5.43 -2.77
CA ALA A 215 -15.22 -4.40 -1.72
C ALA A 215 -14.12 -4.54 -0.63
N LEU A 216 -13.74 -3.43 0.01
CA LEU A 216 -12.87 -3.42 1.19
C LEU A 216 -13.66 -3.79 2.43
N ASN A 217 -13.22 -4.84 3.13
CA ASN A 217 -13.86 -5.32 4.35
C ASN A 217 -13.10 -4.88 5.61
N ASN A 218 -11.78 -4.68 5.48
CA ASN A 218 -10.93 -4.45 6.64
C ASN A 218 -9.66 -3.66 6.30
N VAL A 219 -9.06 -3.06 7.32
CA VAL A 219 -7.77 -2.41 7.26
C VAL A 219 -7.01 -2.58 8.57
N LYS A 220 -5.71 -2.83 8.46
CA LYS A 220 -4.76 -2.67 9.56
C LYS A 220 -3.93 -1.44 9.27
N MET A 221 -3.74 -0.61 10.28
CA MET A 221 -2.76 0.48 10.22
C MET A 221 -1.53 0.09 11.03
N PHE A 222 -0.38 0.52 10.55
CA PHE A 222 0.89 0.35 11.24
C PHE A 222 1.33 1.69 11.80
N CYS A 223 1.63 1.74 13.09
CA CYS A 223 2.19 2.89 13.78
C CYS A 223 3.69 2.70 13.95
N CYS A 224 4.46 3.74 13.69
CA CYS A 224 5.89 3.77 13.95
C CYS A 224 6.22 4.95 14.88
N GLU A 225 7.30 4.83 15.66
CA GLU A 225 7.78 5.92 16.50
C GLU A 225 8.22 7.12 15.64
N LEU A 226 7.79 8.31 16.05
CA LEU A 226 8.20 9.58 15.45
C LEU A 226 9.58 9.99 15.95
N PRO A 227 10.45 10.57 15.10
CA PRO A 227 11.73 11.13 15.54
C PRO A 227 11.55 12.21 16.61
N GLU A 228 12.48 12.31 17.56
CA GLU A 228 12.46 13.38 18.57
C GLU A 228 12.35 14.78 17.91
N GLY A 229 11.40 15.58 18.38
CA GLY A 229 11.19 16.95 17.88
C GLY A 229 10.36 17.07 16.59
N SER A 230 9.68 16.00 16.17
CA SER A 230 8.76 16.01 15.01
C SER A 230 7.27 16.16 15.35
N TYR A 231 6.93 16.25 16.64
CA TYR A 231 5.55 16.43 17.14
C TYR A 231 5.55 17.18 18.48
#